data_AF-A0A813ER50-F1
#
_entry.id   AF-A0A813ER50-F1
#
_cell.length_a   1.000
_cell.length_b   1.000
_cell.length_c   1.000
_cell.angle_alpha   90.00
_cell.angle_beta   90.00
_cell.angle_gamma   90.00
#
_symmetry.space_group_name_H-M   'P 1'
#
loop_
_entity.id
_entity.type
_entity.pdbx_description
1 polymer ?
#
loop_
_entity_poly.entity_id
_entity_poly.type
_entity_poly.pdbx_seq_one_letter_code
_entity_poly.pdbx_strand_id
1 'polypeptide(L)'
;PLMSLLQRRLDMHETYAVTLEELEGFYVHLRLRLLSGPVSAHLQSVLHSDLKMSELAPATRQASSYILEISRLEKRCFEAYFELRQPQEALRTLLETLADVFYRTMRPIVLSCDSIDSLREIADSLQMDVLEPHRQSSKGDLVPVMAVVYRLHKDVQEKLIYRVEMYIRDSIKGYEVSSSDLNYPSALFSAESSGEDAAVAGPDAGGFQKGWFPTLTRTLSILAKIYRVLEMSTFQGLAQEAVDICIATLKQASEQLAQRRLPWAGKDLEVLKPLVQMMDSQLFLVKHLLLLREQVAAFECDLVVSEKFFNFAGVWEALNLKLPNGLLGILKPTVYHSQVDSKKDIEAELKGACESLITNLTAHITQPLGVLNTQIGDFLAVPGVDRSKLREQAFMQPDQLRDTIGGFLANVRGRVPFAASHIRLYLSGGSGASGIDDGSG
;
A
#
# COMPACT_ATOMS: atom_id res chain seq x y z
N PRO A 1 -30.35 -37.12 36.34
CA PRO A 1 -30.69 -38.55 36.55
C PRO A 1 -31.29 -39.25 35.31
N LEU A 2 -32.31 -38.67 34.64
CA LEU A 2 -32.92 -39.30 33.46
C LEU A 2 -32.02 -39.23 32.20
N MET A 3 -31.43 -38.07 31.91
CA MET A 3 -30.51 -37.88 30.78
C MET A 3 -29.28 -38.79 30.83
N SER A 4 -28.67 -38.92 32.01
CA SER A 4 -27.54 -39.83 32.23
C SER A 4 -27.90 -41.30 32.05
N LEU A 5 -29.16 -41.68 32.32
CA LEU A 5 -29.66 -43.05 32.11
C LEU A 5 -29.96 -43.31 30.63
N LEU A 6 -30.51 -42.33 29.91
CA LEU A 6 -30.72 -42.37 28.46
C LEU A 6 -29.38 -42.51 27.72
N GLN A 7 -28.38 -41.70 28.07
CA GLN A 7 -27.05 -41.75 27.49
C GLN A 7 -26.35 -43.10 27.70
N ARG A 8 -26.49 -43.71 28.89
CA ARG A 8 -25.92 -45.05 29.16
C ARG A 8 -26.59 -46.19 28.42
N ARG A 9 -27.76 -45.96 27.81
CA ARG A 9 -28.54 -46.98 27.10
C ARG A 9 -28.62 -46.74 25.59
N LEU A 10 -27.80 -45.83 25.05
CA LEU A 10 -27.71 -45.55 23.62
C LEU A 10 -27.45 -46.82 22.78
N ASP A 11 -26.59 -47.71 23.26
CA ASP A 11 -26.22 -48.96 22.56
C ASP A 11 -27.28 -50.06 22.67
N MET A 12 -28.32 -49.86 23.49
CA MET A 12 -29.31 -50.91 23.80
C MET A 12 -30.47 -50.93 22.80
N HIS A 13 -30.88 -49.77 22.26
CA HIS A 13 -31.96 -49.69 21.29
C HIS A 13 -31.96 -48.34 20.55
N GLU A 14 -32.18 -48.37 19.23
CA GLU A 14 -32.15 -47.19 18.34
C GLU A 14 -33.12 -46.07 18.78
N THR A 15 -34.27 -46.43 19.36
CA THR A 15 -35.25 -45.45 19.87
C THR A 15 -34.68 -44.50 20.92
N TYR A 16 -33.69 -44.93 21.71
CA TYR A 16 -33.05 -44.05 22.69
C TYR A 16 -32.15 -43.00 22.03
N ALA A 17 -31.50 -43.35 20.92
CA ALA A 17 -30.73 -42.41 20.11
C ALA A 17 -31.63 -41.35 19.48
N VAL A 18 -32.73 -41.78 18.84
CA VAL A 18 -33.71 -40.87 18.22
C VAL A 18 -34.32 -39.92 19.27
N THR A 19 -34.75 -40.44 20.42
CA THR A 19 -35.31 -39.61 21.49
C THR A 19 -34.31 -38.57 21.99
N LEU A 20 -33.02 -38.94 22.06
CA LEU A 20 -31.98 -38.02 22.51
C LEU A 20 -31.70 -36.91 21.48
N GLU A 21 -31.70 -37.24 20.19
CA GLU A 21 -31.60 -36.25 19.11
C GLU A 21 -32.80 -35.29 19.09
N GLU A 22 -34.02 -35.79 19.31
CA GLU A 22 -35.22 -34.96 19.44
C GLU A 22 -35.12 -34.01 20.64
N LEU A 23 -34.60 -34.49 21.78
CA LEU A 23 -34.38 -33.67 22.98
C LEU A 23 -33.32 -32.59 22.75
N GLU A 24 -32.23 -32.93 22.05
CA GLU A 24 -31.20 -31.96 21.66
C GLU A 24 -31.77 -30.89 20.74
N GLY A 25 -32.52 -31.29 19.70
CA GLY A 25 -33.18 -30.36 18.79
C GLY A 25 -34.18 -29.45 19.52
N PHE A 26 -34.97 -30.01 20.43
CA PHE A 26 -35.92 -29.24 21.24
C PHE A 26 -35.21 -28.28 22.20
N TYR A 27 -34.12 -28.71 22.84
CA TYR A 27 -33.29 -27.86 23.69
C TYR A 27 -32.75 -26.66 22.90
N VAL A 28 -32.15 -26.91 21.73
CA VAL A 28 -31.59 -25.87 20.87
C VAL A 28 -32.69 -24.92 20.39
N HIS A 29 -33.85 -25.43 19.98
CA HIS A 29 -34.98 -24.63 19.56
C HIS A 29 -35.44 -23.67 20.68
N LEU A 30 -35.63 -24.18 21.90
CA LEU A 30 -36.02 -23.37 23.04
C LEU A 30 -34.95 -22.33 23.40
N ARG A 31 -33.66 -22.72 23.39
CA ARG A 31 -32.55 -21.81 23.67
C ARG A 31 -32.47 -20.67 22.67
N LEU A 32 -32.55 -20.96 21.37
CA LEU A 32 -32.57 -19.94 20.34
C LEU A 32 -33.76 -18.99 20.51
N ARG A 33 -34.96 -19.51 20.80
CA ARG A 33 -36.14 -18.68 21.03
C ARG A 33 -35.97 -17.72 22.22
N LEU A 34 -35.24 -18.13 23.25
CA LEU A 34 -34.97 -17.31 24.44
C LEU A 34 -33.83 -16.30 24.21
N LEU A 35 -32.80 -16.67 23.45
CA LEU A 35 -31.57 -15.90 23.33
C LEU A 35 -31.55 -14.95 22.13
N SER A 36 -32.13 -15.34 20.99
CA SER A 36 -31.97 -14.57 19.74
C SER A 36 -32.47 -13.12 19.87
N GLY A 37 -33.59 -12.89 20.54
CA GLY A 37 -34.14 -11.54 20.76
C GLY A 37 -33.22 -10.66 21.62
N PRO A 38 -32.90 -11.07 22.86
CA PRO A 38 -31.99 -10.31 23.73
C PRO A 38 -30.59 -10.09 23.14
N VAL A 39 -30.01 -11.11 22.50
CA VAL A 39 -28.68 -11.00 21.86
C VAL A 39 -28.72 -9.99 20.72
N SER A 40 -29.73 -10.05 19.86
CA SER A 40 -29.91 -9.07 18.78
C SER A 40 -30.10 -7.66 19.32
N ALA A 41 -30.92 -7.48 20.36
CA ALA A 41 -31.17 -6.17 20.96
C ALA A 41 -29.90 -5.57 21.59
N HIS A 42 -29.11 -6.39 22.30
CA HIS A 42 -27.84 -5.93 22.87
C HIS A 42 -26.83 -5.56 21.78
N LEU A 43 -26.67 -6.41 20.77
CA LEU A 43 -25.77 -6.13 19.65
C LEU A 43 -26.16 -4.85 18.90
N GLN A 44 -27.46 -4.61 18.66
CA GLN A 44 -27.94 -3.37 18.06
C GLN A 44 -27.73 -2.14 18.94
N SER A 45 -27.76 -2.29 20.27
CA SER A 45 -27.45 -1.18 21.18
C SER A 45 -25.98 -0.75 21.13
N VAL A 46 -25.08 -1.73 20.96
CA VAL A 46 -23.63 -1.50 20.84
C VAL A 46 -23.29 -1.01 19.43
N LEU A 47 -23.87 -1.64 18.41
CA LEU A 47 -23.62 -1.41 16.98
C LEU A 47 -24.78 -0.64 16.33
N HIS A 48 -25.07 0.55 16.85
CA HIS A 48 -26.12 1.40 16.28
C HIS A 48 -25.61 2.17 15.06
N SER A 49 -26.52 2.56 14.16
CA SER A 49 -26.19 3.22 12.90
C SER A 49 -25.50 4.58 13.04
N ASP A 50 -25.70 5.25 14.18
CA ASP A 50 -25.24 6.63 14.42
C ASP A 50 -23.85 6.69 15.07
N LEU A 51 -23.15 5.55 15.16
CA LEU A 51 -21.80 5.47 15.69
C LEU A 51 -20.84 6.34 14.89
N LYS A 52 -19.98 7.07 15.60
CA LYS A 52 -18.86 7.78 14.96
C LYS A 52 -17.85 6.78 14.42
N MET A 53 -17.15 7.17 13.36
CA MET A 53 -16.11 6.33 12.75
C MET A 53 -15.03 5.87 13.73
N SER A 54 -14.67 6.71 14.71
CA SER A 54 -13.69 6.41 15.76
C SER A 54 -14.18 5.40 16.81
N GLU A 55 -15.49 5.21 16.92
CA GLU A 55 -16.12 4.34 17.93
C GLU A 55 -16.38 2.93 17.36
N LEU A 56 -16.20 2.75 16.05
CA LEU A 56 -16.56 1.54 15.34
C LEU A 56 -15.72 0.32 15.74
N ALA A 57 -14.40 0.49 15.87
CA ALA A 57 -13.53 -0.59 16.29
C ALA A 57 -13.72 -0.98 17.77
N PRO A 58 -13.82 -0.03 18.73
CA PRO A 58 -14.22 -0.34 20.11
C PRO A 58 -15.58 -1.06 20.20
N ALA A 59 -16.58 -0.61 19.43
CA ALA A 59 -17.89 -1.26 19.39
C ALA A 59 -17.81 -2.68 18.81
N THR A 60 -16.98 -2.88 17.78
CA THR A 60 -16.70 -4.21 17.21
C THR A 60 -16.06 -5.13 18.24
N ARG A 61 -15.07 -4.66 19.02
CA ARG A 61 -14.45 -5.41 20.13
C ARG A 61 -15.45 -5.82 21.19
N GLN A 62 -16.31 -4.88 21.58
CA GLN A 62 -17.34 -5.14 22.59
C GLN A 62 -18.35 -6.18 22.08
N ALA A 63 -18.84 -6.02 20.86
CA ALA A 63 -19.78 -6.95 20.24
C ALA A 63 -19.19 -8.35 20.02
N SER A 64 -17.92 -8.42 19.60
CA SER A 64 -17.21 -9.69 19.40
C SER A 64 -16.91 -10.40 20.72
N SER A 65 -16.54 -9.66 21.77
CA SER A 65 -16.35 -10.20 23.11
C SER A 65 -17.66 -10.75 23.69
N TYR A 66 -18.77 -10.02 23.51
CA TYR A 66 -20.10 -10.44 23.96
C TYR A 66 -20.55 -11.74 23.30
N ILE A 67 -20.43 -11.84 21.96
CA ILE A 67 -20.86 -13.05 21.26
C ILE A 67 -20.00 -14.27 21.63
N LEU A 68 -18.70 -14.08 21.87
CA LEU A 68 -17.81 -15.12 22.37
C LEU A 68 -18.21 -15.59 23.76
N GLU A 69 -18.51 -14.66 24.67
CA GLU A 69 -18.89 -14.99 26.05
C GLU A 69 -20.19 -15.79 26.11
N ILE A 70 -21.25 -15.34 25.42
CA ILE A 70 -22.51 -16.08 25.34
C ILE A 70 -22.30 -17.45 24.73
N SER A 71 -21.50 -17.56 23.67
CA SER A 71 -21.21 -18.84 23.03
C SER A 71 -20.51 -19.81 23.99
N ARG A 72 -19.61 -19.32 24.85
CA ARG A 72 -18.97 -20.13 25.91
C ARG A 72 -19.97 -20.55 26.98
N LEU A 73 -20.87 -19.67 27.39
CA LEU A 73 -21.90 -19.97 28.39
C LEU A 73 -22.89 -21.02 27.87
N GLU A 74 -23.35 -20.88 26.63
CA GLU A 74 -24.27 -21.82 26.01
C GLU A 74 -23.62 -23.18 25.76
N LYS A 75 -22.35 -23.19 25.35
CA LYS A 75 -21.57 -24.42 25.30
C LYS A 75 -21.53 -25.13 26.66
N ARG A 76 -21.11 -24.43 27.72
CA ARG A 76 -21.05 -25.01 29.08
C ARG A 76 -22.42 -25.51 29.53
N CYS A 77 -23.48 -24.78 29.19
CA CYS A 77 -24.84 -25.18 29.53
C CYS A 77 -25.26 -26.44 28.79
N PHE A 78 -25.01 -26.52 27.47
CA PHE A 78 -25.29 -27.71 26.67
C PHE A 78 -24.51 -28.92 27.19
N GLU A 79 -23.20 -28.76 27.42
CA GLU A 79 -22.35 -29.83 27.93
C GLU A 79 -22.85 -30.34 29.29
N ALA A 80 -23.30 -29.47 30.21
CA ALA A 80 -23.84 -29.89 31.50
C ALA A 80 -25.08 -30.80 31.41
N TYR A 81 -25.86 -30.72 30.32
CA TYR A 81 -27.00 -31.62 30.07
C TYR A 81 -26.66 -32.81 29.17
N PHE A 82 -25.66 -32.66 28.28
CA PHE A 82 -25.32 -33.60 27.22
C PHE A 82 -23.84 -34.07 27.24
N GLU A 83 -23.23 -34.21 28.43
CA GLU A 83 -21.79 -34.45 28.62
C GLU A 83 -21.19 -35.58 27.77
N LEU A 84 -21.89 -36.70 27.64
CA LEU A 84 -21.38 -37.93 27.01
C LEU A 84 -21.59 -37.99 25.49
N ARG A 85 -22.26 -37.01 24.87
CA ARG A 85 -22.60 -37.08 23.44
C ARG A 85 -21.48 -36.54 22.56
N GLN A 86 -21.08 -37.31 21.55
CA GLN A 86 -20.17 -36.93 20.46
C GLN A 86 -20.62 -37.61 19.15
N PRO A 87 -20.66 -36.94 17.98
CA PRO A 87 -20.49 -35.49 17.73
C PRO A 87 -21.71 -34.64 18.10
N GLN A 88 -21.50 -33.42 18.62
CA GLN A 88 -22.57 -32.53 19.08
C GLN A 88 -23.07 -31.58 17.97
N GLU A 89 -23.80 -32.10 16.98
CA GLU A 89 -24.31 -31.29 15.85
C GLU A 89 -25.35 -30.24 16.28
N ALA A 90 -26.18 -30.56 17.26
CA ALA A 90 -27.15 -29.63 17.82
C ALA A 90 -26.46 -28.40 18.44
N LEU A 91 -25.40 -28.62 19.24
CA LEU A 91 -24.57 -27.53 19.76
C LEU A 91 -23.93 -26.72 18.63
N ARG A 92 -23.41 -27.38 17.59
CA ARG A 92 -22.83 -26.72 16.41
C ARG A 92 -23.83 -25.74 15.81
N THR A 93 -25.06 -26.18 15.62
CA THR A 93 -26.17 -25.39 15.06
C THR A 93 -26.56 -24.22 15.96
N LEU A 94 -26.62 -24.44 17.28
CA LEU A 94 -26.89 -23.38 18.26
C LEU A 94 -25.84 -22.28 18.19
N LEU A 95 -24.54 -22.64 18.27
CA LEU A 95 -23.43 -21.69 18.25
C LEU A 95 -23.33 -20.96 16.91
N GLU A 96 -23.51 -21.66 15.80
CA GLU A 96 -23.53 -21.05 14.46
C GLU A 96 -24.66 -20.03 14.35
N THR A 97 -25.87 -20.36 14.78
CA THR A 97 -27.03 -19.46 14.71
C THR A 97 -26.86 -18.22 15.58
N LEU A 98 -26.27 -18.36 16.78
CA LEU A 98 -25.96 -17.21 17.64
C LEU A 98 -24.93 -16.29 16.99
N ALA A 99 -23.83 -16.86 16.46
CA ALA A 99 -22.81 -16.09 15.75
C ALA A 99 -23.38 -15.41 14.49
N ASP A 100 -24.35 -16.04 13.83
CA ASP A 100 -25.05 -15.49 12.67
C ASP A 100 -25.79 -14.18 13.00
N VAL A 101 -26.27 -13.99 14.24
CA VAL A 101 -26.87 -12.73 14.69
C VAL A 101 -25.83 -11.60 14.69
N PHE A 102 -24.61 -11.89 15.16
CA PHE A 102 -23.49 -10.94 15.11
C PHE A 102 -23.12 -10.59 13.67
N TYR A 103 -22.99 -11.58 12.79
CA TYR A 103 -22.71 -11.36 11.38
C TYR A 103 -23.78 -10.49 10.70
N ARG A 104 -25.07 -10.78 10.92
CA ARG A 104 -26.19 -10.00 10.35
C ARG A 104 -26.23 -8.55 10.84
N THR A 105 -25.75 -8.29 12.05
CA THR A 105 -25.70 -6.94 12.62
C THR A 105 -24.50 -6.16 12.08
N MET A 106 -23.33 -6.79 11.98
CA MET A 106 -22.10 -6.15 11.49
C MET A 106 -22.10 -5.93 9.98
N ARG A 107 -22.63 -6.86 9.19
CA ARG A 107 -22.52 -6.83 7.73
C ARG A 107 -23.04 -5.52 7.10
N PRO A 108 -24.23 -4.99 7.45
CA PRO A 108 -24.71 -3.71 6.91
C PRO A 108 -23.75 -2.56 7.19
N ILE A 109 -23.18 -2.52 8.39
CA ILE A 109 -22.23 -1.48 8.84
C ILE A 109 -20.95 -1.53 8.00
N VAL A 110 -20.41 -2.74 7.76
CA VAL A 110 -19.24 -2.95 6.89
C VAL A 110 -19.54 -2.50 5.46
N LEU A 111 -20.72 -2.86 4.93
CA LEU A 111 -21.11 -2.51 3.57
C LEU A 111 -21.27 -0.99 3.37
N SER A 112 -21.81 -0.29 4.36
CA SER A 112 -21.97 1.17 4.36
C SER A 112 -20.71 1.94 4.75
N CYS A 113 -19.64 1.25 5.16
CA CYS A 113 -18.40 1.92 5.56
C CYS A 113 -17.61 2.41 4.33
N ASP A 114 -17.22 3.68 4.39
CA ASP A 114 -16.48 4.36 3.33
C ASP A 114 -15.02 4.62 3.69
N SER A 115 -14.72 4.70 4.99
CA SER A 115 -13.40 4.99 5.51
C SER A 115 -12.50 3.76 5.47
N ILE A 116 -11.35 3.90 4.82
CA ILE A 116 -10.29 2.88 4.79
C ILE A 116 -9.76 2.63 6.21
N ASP A 117 -9.59 3.69 7.01
CA ASP A 117 -9.08 3.58 8.38
C ASP A 117 -10.07 2.81 9.27
N SER A 118 -11.37 3.09 9.17
CA SER A 118 -12.37 2.37 9.96
C SER A 118 -12.49 0.90 9.57
N LEU A 119 -12.46 0.58 8.26
CA LEU A 119 -12.44 -0.81 7.77
C LEU A 119 -11.20 -1.56 8.25
N ARG A 120 -10.03 -0.90 8.20
CA ARG A 120 -8.77 -1.43 8.71
C ARG A 120 -8.87 -1.75 10.20
N GLU A 121 -9.34 -0.81 11.02
CA GLU A 121 -9.45 -1.02 12.46
C GLU A 121 -10.46 -2.12 12.82
N ILE A 122 -11.56 -2.27 12.07
CA ILE A 122 -12.48 -3.40 12.22
C ILE A 122 -11.75 -4.71 11.93
N ALA A 123 -11.03 -4.79 10.81
CA ALA A 123 -10.31 -6.00 10.43
C ALA A 123 -9.23 -6.36 11.48
N ASP A 124 -8.43 -5.39 11.90
CA ASP A 124 -7.42 -5.55 12.95
C ASP A 124 -8.05 -6.01 14.26
N SER A 125 -9.21 -5.46 14.65
CA SER A 125 -9.93 -5.91 15.84
C SER A 125 -10.41 -7.35 15.74
N LEU A 126 -11.05 -7.74 14.64
CA LEU A 126 -11.50 -9.11 14.45
C LEU A 126 -10.32 -10.09 14.43
N GLN A 127 -9.20 -9.69 13.83
CA GLN A 127 -8.00 -10.51 13.74
C GLN A 127 -7.30 -10.66 15.11
N MET A 128 -6.92 -9.55 15.74
CA MET A 128 -6.12 -9.55 16.97
C MET A 128 -6.92 -9.96 18.20
N ASP A 129 -8.18 -9.54 18.31
CA ASP A 129 -8.97 -9.74 19.53
C ASP A 129 -9.73 -11.07 19.52
N VAL A 130 -10.02 -11.62 18.33
CA VAL A 130 -10.86 -12.83 18.18
C VAL A 130 -10.12 -13.98 17.53
N LEU A 131 -9.63 -13.82 16.30
CA LEU A 131 -9.12 -14.94 15.51
C LEU A 131 -7.77 -15.46 16.02
N GLU A 132 -6.83 -14.56 16.33
CA GLU A 132 -5.47 -14.93 16.75
C GLU A 132 -5.42 -15.62 18.13
N PRO A 133 -6.12 -15.14 19.18
CA PRO A 133 -6.15 -15.82 20.48
C PRO A 133 -6.73 -17.23 20.43
N HIS A 134 -7.59 -17.52 19.45
CA HIS A 134 -8.23 -18.82 19.30
C HIS A 134 -7.52 -19.74 18.28
N ARG A 135 -6.43 -19.29 17.65
CA ARG A 135 -5.68 -20.05 16.63
C ARG A 135 -5.03 -21.33 17.16
N GLN A 136 -4.55 -21.30 18.40
CA GLN A 136 -3.86 -22.43 19.05
C GLN A 136 -4.73 -23.15 20.08
N SER A 137 -6.01 -22.80 20.19
CA SER A 137 -6.91 -23.43 21.15
C SER A 137 -7.16 -24.89 20.74
N SER A 138 -6.39 -25.80 21.34
CA SER A 138 -6.34 -27.25 21.08
C SER A 138 -7.70 -27.96 21.23
N LYS A 139 -8.73 -27.30 21.77
CA LYS A 139 -10.02 -27.92 22.09
C LYS A 139 -11.15 -27.71 21.08
N GLY A 140 -10.93 -27.04 19.94
CA GLY A 140 -11.99 -26.86 18.94
C GLY A 140 -13.29 -26.24 19.51
N ASP A 141 -13.17 -25.49 20.61
CA ASP A 141 -14.30 -25.28 21.53
C ASP A 141 -15.42 -24.41 20.93
N LEU A 142 -15.08 -23.52 20.00
CA LEU A 142 -15.99 -22.53 19.39
C LEU A 142 -15.82 -22.45 17.87
N VAL A 143 -15.44 -23.55 17.22
CA VAL A 143 -15.21 -23.59 15.76
C VAL A 143 -16.36 -22.97 14.95
N PRO A 144 -17.65 -23.20 15.26
CA PRO A 144 -18.76 -22.58 14.50
C PRO A 144 -18.78 -21.06 14.58
N VAL A 145 -18.48 -20.51 15.77
CA VAL A 145 -18.41 -19.06 15.99
C VAL A 145 -17.20 -18.49 15.24
N MET A 146 -16.06 -19.17 15.30
CA MET A 146 -14.84 -18.74 14.61
C MET A 146 -15.02 -18.73 13.09
N ALA A 147 -15.76 -19.70 12.54
CA ALA A 147 -16.08 -19.74 11.12
C ALA A 147 -16.90 -18.52 10.67
N VAL A 148 -17.88 -18.10 11.47
CA VAL A 148 -18.71 -16.91 11.18
C VAL A 148 -17.90 -15.62 11.32
N VAL A 149 -17.09 -15.48 12.37
CA VAL A 149 -16.21 -14.30 12.54
C VAL A 149 -15.17 -14.22 11.43
N TYR A 150 -14.59 -15.34 11.03
CA TYR A 150 -13.64 -15.39 9.90
C TYR A 150 -14.31 -14.98 8.58
N ARG A 151 -15.55 -15.42 8.33
CA ARG A 151 -16.33 -14.97 7.18
C ARG A 151 -16.55 -13.46 7.21
N LEU A 152 -16.92 -12.89 8.36
CA LEU A 152 -17.05 -11.44 8.51
C LEU A 152 -15.72 -10.72 8.23
N HIS A 153 -14.61 -11.23 8.79
CA HIS A 153 -13.29 -10.67 8.57
C HIS A 153 -12.92 -10.65 7.08
N LYS A 154 -13.27 -11.71 6.33
CA LYS A 154 -13.09 -11.75 4.87
C LYS A 154 -13.93 -10.71 4.14
N ASP A 155 -15.20 -10.56 4.49
CA ASP A 155 -16.07 -9.53 3.90
C ASP A 155 -15.52 -8.10 4.17
N VAL A 156 -14.94 -7.87 5.36
CA VAL A 156 -14.27 -6.60 5.69
C VAL A 156 -13.02 -6.39 4.84
N GLN A 157 -12.18 -7.42 4.68
CA GLN A 157 -10.99 -7.36 3.82
C GLN A 157 -11.36 -7.09 2.35
N GLU A 158 -12.37 -7.76 1.81
CA GLU A 158 -12.86 -7.51 0.44
C GLU A 158 -13.35 -6.07 0.25
N LYS A 159 -14.13 -5.55 1.21
CA LYS A 159 -14.57 -4.17 1.20
C LYS A 159 -13.40 -3.18 1.29
N LEU A 160 -12.40 -3.49 2.12
CA LEU A 160 -11.18 -2.69 2.25
C LEU A 160 -10.39 -2.66 0.94
N ILE A 161 -10.19 -3.81 0.29
CA ILE A 161 -9.52 -3.93 -1.01
C ILE A 161 -10.23 -3.04 -2.04
N TYR A 162 -11.56 -3.16 -2.16
CA TYR A 162 -12.34 -2.33 -3.08
C TYR A 162 -12.16 -0.82 -2.82
N ARG A 163 -12.16 -0.39 -1.55
CA ARG A 163 -11.94 1.03 -1.21
C ARG A 163 -10.54 1.49 -1.54
N VAL A 164 -9.54 0.64 -1.35
CA VAL A 164 -8.14 0.92 -1.68
C VAL A 164 -7.98 1.06 -3.20
N GLU A 165 -8.54 0.15 -4.00
CA GLU A 165 -8.53 0.24 -5.47
C GLU A 165 -9.19 1.54 -5.96
N MET A 166 -10.33 1.91 -5.38
CA MET A 166 -11.00 3.17 -5.70
C MET A 166 -10.15 4.38 -5.28
N TYR A 167 -9.49 4.33 -4.12
CA TYR A 167 -8.58 5.39 -3.69
C TYR A 167 -7.38 5.54 -4.63
N ILE A 168 -6.76 4.43 -5.04
CA ILE A 168 -5.65 4.43 -6.01
C ILE A 168 -6.11 5.06 -7.33
N ARG A 169 -7.29 4.67 -7.82
CA ARG A 169 -7.86 5.21 -9.05
C ARG A 169 -8.16 6.71 -8.96
N ASP A 170 -8.85 7.15 -7.91
CA ASP A 170 -9.39 8.51 -7.86
C ASP A 170 -8.36 9.50 -7.29
N SER A 171 -7.60 9.09 -6.27
CA SER A 171 -6.67 9.97 -5.55
C SER A 171 -5.24 9.93 -6.07
N ILE A 172 -4.82 8.87 -6.77
CA ILE A 172 -3.46 8.77 -7.32
C ILE A 172 -3.53 8.92 -8.85
N LYS A 173 -4.23 8.03 -9.55
CA LYS A 173 -4.33 8.07 -11.01
C LYS A 173 -5.09 9.30 -11.53
N GLY A 174 -6.19 9.66 -10.87
CA GLY A 174 -7.00 10.83 -11.19
C GLY A 174 -6.46 12.16 -10.67
N TYR A 175 -5.24 12.17 -10.10
CA TYR A 175 -4.70 13.38 -9.51
C TYR A 175 -4.34 14.43 -10.57
N GLU A 176 -4.99 15.59 -10.49
CA GLU A 176 -4.67 16.74 -11.32
C GLU A 176 -3.53 17.55 -10.68
N VAL A 177 -2.42 17.65 -11.39
CA VAL A 177 -1.24 18.40 -10.96
C VAL A 177 -1.57 19.90 -10.92
N SER A 178 -1.41 20.54 -9.76
CA SER A 178 -1.64 21.98 -9.63
C SER A 178 -0.40 22.80 -9.97
N SER A 179 -0.58 24.08 -10.31
CA SER A 179 0.55 24.99 -10.56
C SER A 179 1.43 25.23 -9.33
N SER A 180 0.89 25.05 -8.12
CA SER A 180 1.67 25.08 -6.88
C SER A 180 2.57 23.86 -6.73
N ASP A 181 2.12 22.69 -7.17
CA ASP A 181 2.93 21.46 -7.12
C ASP A 181 4.10 21.51 -8.08
N LEU A 182 3.98 22.27 -9.18
CA LEU A 182 5.04 22.47 -10.17
C LEU A 182 6.00 23.62 -9.82
N ASN A 183 5.91 24.22 -8.63
CA ASN A 183 6.74 25.36 -8.25
C ASN A 183 8.15 24.97 -7.78
N TYR A 184 8.83 24.11 -8.52
CA TYR A 184 10.23 23.76 -8.28
C TYR A 184 11.18 24.84 -8.83
N PRO A 185 12.41 25.01 -8.31
CA PRO A 185 12.92 24.43 -7.08
C PRO A 185 12.41 25.14 -5.81
N SER A 186 11.60 26.21 -5.91
CA SER A 186 11.09 26.98 -4.76
C SER A 186 10.35 26.12 -3.71
N ALA A 187 9.62 25.10 -4.16
CA ALA A 187 8.95 24.11 -3.32
C ALA A 187 9.93 23.33 -2.41
N LEU A 188 11.19 23.17 -2.82
CA LEU A 188 12.22 22.50 -2.02
C LEU A 188 12.66 23.36 -0.82
N PHE A 189 12.71 24.68 -0.97
CA PHE A 189 13.11 25.58 0.11
C PHE A 189 12.00 25.76 1.16
N SER A 190 10.74 25.80 0.72
CA SER A 190 9.59 25.85 1.65
C SER A 190 9.42 24.58 2.48
N ALA A 191 9.99 23.46 2.01
CA ALA A 191 10.08 22.21 2.76
C ALA A 191 11.14 22.28 3.87
N GLU A 192 12.31 22.85 3.57
CA GLU A 192 13.45 22.93 4.50
C GLU A 192 13.24 23.97 5.62
N SER A 193 12.62 25.11 5.32
CA SER A 193 12.50 26.23 6.28
C SER A 193 11.45 26.05 7.38
N SER A 194 10.72 24.93 7.41
CA SER A 194 9.62 24.70 8.37
C SER A 194 9.78 23.43 9.20
N GLY A 195 11.00 22.89 9.28
CA GLY A 195 11.35 21.72 10.10
C GLY A 195 11.26 21.93 11.62
N GLU A 196 11.09 23.17 12.10
CA GLU A 196 11.06 23.48 13.55
C GLU A 196 9.65 23.77 14.11
N ASP A 197 8.65 24.10 13.30
CA ASP A 197 7.30 24.52 13.75
C ASP A 197 6.17 23.53 13.36
N ALA A 198 6.44 22.23 13.42
CA ALA A 198 5.51 21.17 13.02
C ALA A 198 4.44 20.82 14.09
N ALA A 199 3.80 21.81 14.73
CA ALA A 199 2.79 21.57 15.77
C ALA A 199 1.37 22.06 15.45
N VAL A 200 1.10 22.71 14.31
CA VAL A 200 -0.20 23.43 14.11
C VAL A 200 -0.95 23.08 12.82
N ALA A 201 -0.57 22.04 12.07
CA ALA A 201 -1.35 21.57 10.92
C ALA A 201 -1.98 20.20 11.22
N GLY A 202 -3.32 20.20 11.31
CA GLY A 202 -4.30 19.09 11.29
C GLY A 202 -3.83 17.62 11.45
N PRO A 203 -4.54 16.80 12.24
CA PRO A 203 -4.16 15.42 12.57
C PRO A 203 -4.17 14.40 11.42
N ASP A 204 -4.49 14.80 10.18
CA ASP A 204 -4.55 13.91 9.01
C ASP A 204 -3.23 13.81 8.23
N ALA A 205 -2.20 14.58 8.59
CA ALA A 205 -0.87 14.53 7.98
C ALA A 205 0.07 13.62 8.80
N GLY A 206 -0.16 12.31 8.74
CA GLY A 206 0.78 11.34 9.28
C GLY A 206 2.14 11.45 8.60
N GLY A 207 3.14 12.00 9.32
CA GLY A 207 4.58 11.74 9.20
C GLY A 207 5.32 11.97 7.87
N PHE A 208 4.66 12.24 6.75
CA PHE A 208 5.32 12.39 5.46
C PHE A 208 5.73 13.84 5.20
N GLN A 209 7.03 14.02 4.95
CA GLN A 209 7.70 15.32 4.89
C GLN A 209 7.00 16.30 3.93
N LYS A 210 6.79 17.53 4.41
CA LYS A 210 6.43 18.68 3.58
C LYS A 210 7.49 18.81 2.48
N GLY A 211 7.09 18.77 1.21
CA GLY A 211 8.02 18.83 0.05
C GLY A 211 8.00 17.61 -0.89
N TRP A 212 7.38 16.50 -0.48
CA TRP A 212 7.14 15.36 -1.36
C TRP A 212 5.96 15.63 -2.30
N PHE A 213 6.06 15.12 -3.52
CA PHE A 213 4.97 15.22 -4.49
C PHE A 213 3.71 14.48 -3.98
N PRO A 214 2.50 15.06 -4.09
CA PRO A 214 1.31 14.52 -3.42
C PRO A 214 0.94 13.08 -3.80
N THR A 215 1.16 12.63 -5.04
CA THR A 215 0.86 11.25 -5.43
C THR A 215 1.78 10.24 -4.74
N LEU A 216 3.04 10.61 -4.50
CA LEU A 216 3.99 9.79 -3.74
C LEU A 216 3.52 9.61 -2.30
N THR A 217 3.16 10.70 -1.62
CA THR A 217 2.66 10.65 -0.24
C THR A 217 1.39 9.83 -0.12
N ARG A 218 0.44 9.99 -1.05
CA ARG A 218 -0.81 9.22 -1.09
C ARG A 218 -0.54 7.74 -1.28
N THR A 219 0.38 7.39 -2.19
CA THR A 219 0.81 6.00 -2.44
C THR A 219 1.40 5.37 -1.19
N LEU A 220 2.39 6.02 -0.56
CA LEU A 220 3.06 5.45 0.61
C LEU A 220 2.14 5.37 1.83
N SER A 221 1.27 6.37 2.02
CA SER A 221 0.28 6.37 3.10
C SER A 221 -0.70 5.20 2.95
N ILE A 222 -1.23 4.95 1.74
CA ILE A 222 -2.17 3.85 1.55
C ILE A 222 -1.50 2.49 1.74
N LEU A 223 -0.27 2.31 1.25
CA LEU A 223 0.49 1.07 1.44
C LEU A 223 0.75 0.79 2.92
N ALA A 224 1.15 1.81 3.70
CA ALA A 224 1.33 1.68 5.14
C ALA A 224 0.03 1.28 5.87
N LYS A 225 -1.13 1.72 5.36
CA LYS A 225 -2.44 1.40 5.96
C LYS A 225 -2.85 -0.05 5.74
N ILE A 226 -2.61 -0.60 4.55
CA ILE A 226 -3.07 -1.96 4.19
C ILE A 226 -2.08 -3.06 4.58
N TYR A 227 -0.83 -2.68 4.86
CA TYR A 227 0.33 -3.56 5.06
C TYR A 227 0.11 -4.76 6.00
N ARG A 228 -0.52 -4.56 7.16
CA ARG A 228 -0.72 -5.62 8.18
C ARG A 228 -2.08 -6.29 8.14
N VAL A 229 -2.98 -5.79 7.30
CA VAL A 229 -4.40 -6.14 7.33
C VAL A 229 -4.78 -7.08 6.21
N LEU A 230 -4.06 -7.02 5.08
CA LEU A 230 -4.32 -7.86 3.92
C LEU A 230 -3.37 -9.06 3.87
N GLU A 231 -3.80 -10.13 3.20
CA GLU A 231 -2.91 -11.22 2.85
C GLU A 231 -1.80 -10.73 1.92
N MET A 232 -0.60 -11.30 2.09
CA MET A 232 0.60 -10.90 1.35
C MET A 232 0.36 -10.87 -0.16
N SER A 233 -0.28 -11.91 -0.68
CA SER A 233 -0.66 -12.05 -2.08
C SER A 233 -1.39 -10.81 -2.63
N THR A 234 -2.47 -10.43 -1.96
CA THR A 234 -3.31 -9.31 -2.34
C THR A 234 -2.62 -7.97 -2.12
N PHE A 235 -1.89 -7.84 -1.00
CA PHE A 235 -1.09 -6.65 -0.73
C PHE A 235 -0.07 -6.39 -1.84
N GLN A 236 0.66 -7.42 -2.28
CA GLN A 236 1.66 -7.29 -3.34
C GLN A 236 1.05 -6.83 -4.66
N GLY A 237 -0.14 -7.33 -5.03
CA GLY A 237 -0.85 -6.90 -6.23
C GLY A 237 -1.26 -5.43 -6.18
N LEU A 238 -1.87 -5.00 -5.07
CA LEU A 238 -2.25 -3.59 -4.87
C LEU A 238 -1.03 -2.67 -4.78
N ALA A 239 0.04 -3.14 -4.15
CA ALA A 239 1.29 -2.38 -4.03
C ALA A 239 1.93 -2.14 -5.38
N GLN A 240 1.98 -3.16 -6.23
CA GLN A 240 2.46 -3.02 -7.60
C GLN A 240 1.63 -2.01 -8.39
N GLU A 241 0.30 -2.15 -8.40
CA GLU A 241 -0.58 -1.22 -9.12
C GLU A 241 -0.41 0.23 -8.63
N ALA A 242 -0.35 0.44 -7.32
CA ALA A 242 -0.18 1.77 -6.74
C ALA A 242 1.19 2.39 -7.09
N VAL A 243 2.26 1.59 -7.06
CA VAL A 243 3.62 2.04 -7.42
C VAL A 243 3.71 2.35 -8.90
N ASP A 244 3.18 1.51 -9.78
CA ASP A 244 3.21 1.72 -11.24
C ASP A 244 2.45 2.99 -11.63
N ILE A 245 1.27 3.21 -11.03
CA ILE A 245 0.50 4.45 -11.20
C ILE A 245 1.27 5.64 -10.64
N CYS A 246 1.90 5.52 -9.47
CA CYS A 246 2.73 6.59 -8.91
C CYS A 246 3.85 6.98 -9.87
N ILE A 247 4.59 6.02 -10.43
CA ILE A 247 5.64 6.27 -11.43
C ILE A 247 5.07 7.00 -12.65
N ALA A 248 3.91 6.56 -13.17
CA ALA A 248 3.26 7.22 -14.29
C ALA A 248 2.88 8.67 -13.99
N THR A 249 2.33 8.96 -12.80
CA THR A 249 1.99 10.33 -12.40
C THR A 249 3.23 11.21 -12.21
N LEU A 250 4.33 10.66 -11.70
CA LEU A 250 5.60 11.37 -11.56
C LEU A 250 6.20 11.73 -12.91
N LYS A 251 6.12 10.83 -13.90
CA LYS A 251 6.53 11.11 -15.28
C LYS A 251 5.70 12.22 -15.89
N GLN A 252 4.37 12.14 -15.76
CA GLN A 252 3.48 13.18 -16.26
C GLN A 252 3.78 14.55 -15.62
N ALA A 253 4.03 14.59 -14.31
CA ALA A 253 4.43 15.81 -13.62
C ALA A 253 5.79 16.33 -14.12
N SER A 254 6.75 15.44 -14.37
CA SER A 254 8.06 15.78 -14.94
C SER A 254 7.95 16.39 -16.34
N GLU A 255 7.07 15.86 -17.19
CA GLU A 255 6.79 16.40 -18.54
C GLU A 255 6.13 17.79 -18.48
N GLN A 256 5.17 17.97 -17.57
CA GLN A 256 4.57 19.28 -17.33
C GLN A 256 5.60 20.29 -16.82
N LEU A 257 6.56 19.84 -15.99
CA LEU A 257 7.65 20.67 -15.50
C LEU A 257 8.60 21.09 -16.64
N ALA A 258 8.82 20.23 -17.64
CA ALA A 258 9.60 20.57 -18.83
C ALA A 258 8.92 21.65 -19.69
N GLN A 259 7.58 21.69 -19.71
CA GLN A 259 6.79 22.63 -20.51
C GLN A 259 6.39 23.91 -19.75
N ARG A 260 6.68 23.99 -18.44
CA ARG A 260 6.22 25.08 -17.58
C ARG A 260 6.80 26.43 -17.98
N ARG A 261 6.07 27.52 -17.72
CA ARG A 261 6.61 28.87 -17.80
C ARG A 261 7.32 29.23 -16.51
N LEU A 262 8.61 29.57 -16.58
CA LEU A 262 9.37 30.05 -15.44
C LEU A 262 8.94 31.50 -15.09
N PRO A 263 8.54 31.79 -13.83
CA PRO A 263 8.03 33.10 -13.41
C PRO A 263 9.13 34.17 -13.29
N TRP A 264 10.38 33.77 -13.04
CA TRP A 264 11.54 34.65 -13.15
C TRP A 264 12.01 34.60 -14.60
N ALA A 265 11.66 35.60 -15.42
CA ALA A 265 12.19 35.74 -16.77
C ALA A 265 12.83 37.13 -16.89
N GLY A 266 13.99 37.29 -16.24
CA GLY A 266 14.88 38.43 -16.50
C GLY A 266 15.62 38.23 -17.83
N LYS A 267 15.91 39.32 -18.54
CA LYS A 267 16.57 39.31 -19.87
C LYS A 267 17.92 38.56 -19.91
N ASP A 268 18.65 38.51 -18.79
CA ASP A 268 19.99 37.91 -18.74
C ASP A 268 19.98 36.37 -18.58
N LEU A 269 18.83 35.77 -18.23
CA LEU A 269 18.73 34.35 -17.91
C LEU A 269 17.88 33.57 -18.92
N GLU A 270 17.49 34.20 -20.03
CA GLU A 270 16.77 33.55 -21.14
C GLU A 270 17.60 32.45 -21.81
N VAL A 271 18.92 32.63 -21.90
CA VAL A 271 19.84 31.64 -22.52
C VAL A 271 19.92 30.34 -21.70
N LEU A 272 19.76 30.42 -20.37
CA LEU A 272 19.78 29.26 -19.47
C LEU A 272 18.40 28.66 -19.22
N LYS A 273 17.32 29.35 -19.60
CA LYS A 273 15.93 28.91 -19.43
C LYS A 273 15.66 27.45 -19.88
N PRO A 274 16.04 27.02 -21.10
CA PRO A 274 15.79 25.63 -21.52
C PRO A 274 16.63 24.62 -20.73
N LEU A 275 17.84 24.99 -20.34
CA LEU A 275 18.71 24.16 -19.50
C LEU A 275 18.08 23.96 -18.12
N VAL A 276 17.55 25.04 -17.52
CA VAL A 276 16.92 24.98 -16.20
C VAL A 276 15.63 24.17 -16.22
N GLN A 277 14.77 24.36 -17.23
CA GLN A 277 13.54 23.57 -17.38
C GLN A 277 13.84 22.07 -17.55
N MET A 278 14.81 21.73 -18.40
CA MET A 278 15.24 20.35 -18.60
C MET A 278 15.79 19.75 -17.30
N MET A 279 16.65 20.49 -16.60
CA MET A 279 17.22 20.03 -15.33
C MET A 279 16.18 19.89 -14.23
N ASP A 280 15.26 20.84 -14.08
CA ASP A 280 14.18 20.76 -13.10
C ASP A 280 13.31 19.54 -13.36
N SER A 281 12.91 19.31 -14.61
CA SER A 281 12.12 18.13 -15.04
C SER A 281 12.79 16.81 -14.66
N GLN A 282 14.06 16.65 -15.03
CA GLN A 282 14.79 15.40 -14.80
C GLN A 282 15.17 15.22 -13.32
N LEU A 283 15.60 16.27 -12.62
CA LEU A 283 15.96 16.19 -11.20
C LEU A 283 14.75 16.01 -10.29
N PHE A 284 13.60 16.58 -10.65
CA PHE A 284 12.32 16.27 -10.00
C PHE A 284 12.04 14.77 -10.08
N LEU A 285 12.13 14.17 -11.27
CA LEU A 285 11.85 12.76 -11.46
C LEU A 285 12.85 11.88 -10.69
N VAL A 286 14.15 12.17 -10.79
CA VAL A 286 15.22 11.46 -10.07
C VAL A 286 14.99 11.51 -8.56
N LYS A 287 14.73 12.69 -7.99
CA LYS A 287 14.50 12.85 -6.54
C LYS A 287 13.31 12.00 -6.07
N HIS A 288 12.18 12.06 -6.76
CA HIS A 288 10.97 11.36 -6.32
C HIS A 288 11.04 9.85 -6.56
N LEU A 289 11.74 9.39 -7.60
CA LEU A 289 12.00 7.96 -7.81
C LEU A 289 12.98 7.39 -6.76
N LEU A 290 14.00 8.16 -6.35
CA LEU A 290 14.88 7.77 -5.25
C LEU A 290 14.11 7.64 -3.93
N LEU A 291 13.24 8.60 -3.61
CA LEU A 291 12.37 8.55 -2.43
C LEU A 291 11.44 7.32 -2.49
N LEU A 292 10.78 7.10 -3.63
CA LEU A 292 9.90 5.94 -3.81
C LEU A 292 10.66 4.62 -3.60
N ARG A 293 11.85 4.50 -4.19
CA ARG A 293 12.72 3.31 -4.03
C ARG A 293 13.10 3.06 -2.58
N GLU A 294 13.54 4.11 -1.87
CA GLU A 294 13.95 4.02 -0.48
C GLU A 294 12.80 3.57 0.42
N GLN A 295 11.63 4.19 0.25
CA GLN A 295 10.46 3.89 1.07
C GLN A 295 9.91 2.48 0.78
N VAL A 296 9.86 2.06 -0.49
CA VAL A 296 9.47 0.68 -0.86
C VAL A 296 10.46 -0.34 -0.27
N ALA A 297 11.77 -0.08 -0.32
CA ALA A 297 12.77 -0.95 0.28
C ALA A 297 12.65 -1.02 1.82
N ALA A 298 12.24 0.06 2.49
CA ALA A 298 11.99 0.06 3.93
C ALA A 298 10.82 -0.87 4.31
N PHE A 299 9.74 -0.87 3.51
CA PHE A 299 8.64 -1.81 3.69
C PHE A 299 9.10 -3.28 3.55
N GLU A 300 10.02 -3.58 2.62
CA GLU A 300 10.58 -4.93 2.42
C GLU A 300 11.38 -5.44 3.63
N CYS A 301 12.18 -4.59 4.27
CA CYS A 301 12.94 -4.99 5.46
C CYS A 301 12.01 -5.37 6.62
N ASP A 302 10.93 -4.61 6.82
CA ASP A 302 9.91 -4.92 7.84
C ASP A 302 9.09 -6.17 7.47
N LEU A 303 8.92 -6.46 6.18
CA LEU A 303 8.27 -7.68 5.65
C LEU A 303 9.03 -8.95 6.04
N VAL A 304 10.33 -8.99 5.75
CA VAL A 304 11.17 -10.17 5.99
C VAL A 304 11.28 -10.49 7.49
N VAL A 305 11.17 -9.48 8.36
CA VAL A 305 11.15 -9.67 9.83
C VAL A 305 9.79 -10.17 10.31
N SER A 306 8.68 -9.65 9.75
CA SER A 306 7.31 -10.01 10.13
C SER A 306 6.84 -11.36 9.56
N GLU A 307 7.44 -11.85 8.46
CA GLU A 307 7.15 -13.18 7.88
C GLU A 307 7.43 -14.34 8.84
N LYS A 308 8.29 -14.15 9.85
CA LYS A 308 8.51 -15.15 10.91
C LYS A 308 7.27 -15.36 11.81
N PHE A 309 6.26 -14.50 11.73
CA PHE A 309 5.08 -14.53 12.61
C PHE A 309 3.76 -14.89 11.92
N PHE A 310 3.66 -14.83 10.59
CA PHE A 310 2.39 -15.03 9.88
C PHE A 310 2.46 -16.16 8.85
N ASN A 311 2.32 -17.39 9.32
CA ASN A 311 2.06 -18.55 8.46
C ASN A 311 0.68 -19.14 8.80
N PHE A 312 -0.29 -18.97 7.90
CA PHE A 312 -1.67 -19.47 8.02
C PHE A 312 -1.92 -20.79 7.27
N ALA A 313 -0.90 -21.37 6.64
CA ALA A 313 -1.03 -22.61 5.88
C ALA A 313 -1.65 -23.76 6.71
N GLY A 314 -1.32 -23.86 8.00
CA GLY A 314 -1.86 -24.89 8.89
C GLY A 314 -3.33 -24.69 9.32
N VAL A 315 -3.90 -23.49 9.15
CA VAL A 315 -5.32 -23.23 9.47
C VAL A 315 -6.24 -23.77 8.38
N TRP A 316 -5.77 -23.80 7.14
CA TRP A 316 -6.55 -24.27 5.99
C TRP A 316 -6.71 -25.80 5.98
N GLU A 317 -5.69 -26.55 6.40
CA GLU A 317 -5.75 -28.01 6.57
C GLU A 317 -6.60 -28.42 7.79
N ALA A 318 -6.62 -27.60 8.85
CA ALA A 318 -7.38 -27.90 10.07
C ALA A 318 -8.90 -27.66 9.94
N LEU A 319 -9.35 -26.86 8.96
CA LEU A 319 -10.75 -26.47 8.86
C LEU A 319 -11.65 -27.43 8.07
N ASN A 320 -11.11 -28.35 7.26
CA ASN A 320 -11.84 -29.38 6.49
C ASN A 320 -13.22 -28.93 5.93
N LEU A 321 -13.33 -27.65 5.54
CA LEU A 321 -14.56 -27.05 5.06
C LEU A 321 -14.73 -27.50 3.62
N LYS A 322 -15.63 -28.47 3.41
CA LYS A 322 -16.17 -28.78 2.08
C LYS A 322 -17.02 -27.60 1.60
N LEU A 323 -16.35 -26.56 1.11
CA LEU A 323 -17.00 -25.49 0.35
C LEU A 323 -17.56 -26.09 -0.95
N PRO A 324 -18.77 -25.70 -1.40
CA PRO A 324 -19.33 -26.18 -2.65
C PRO A 324 -18.41 -25.82 -3.82
N ASN A 325 -18.21 -26.78 -4.72
CA ASN A 325 -17.24 -26.80 -5.84
C ASN A 325 -17.40 -25.68 -6.91
N GLY A 326 -18.16 -24.63 -6.64
CA GLY A 326 -18.33 -23.47 -7.52
C GLY A 326 -17.53 -22.23 -7.12
N LEU A 327 -17.05 -22.12 -5.87
CA LEU A 327 -16.33 -20.93 -5.38
C LEU A 327 -14.80 -21.04 -5.52
N LEU A 328 -14.26 -22.24 -5.76
CA LEU A 328 -12.82 -22.51 -5.88
C LEU A 328 -12.27 -22.43 -7.31
N GLY A 329 -13.13 -22.16 -8.31
CA GLY A 329 -12.72 -22.07 -9.72
C GLY A 329 -11.96 -20.79 -10.11
N ILE A 330 -11.93 -19.78 -9.23
CA ILE A 330 -11.29 -18.47 -9.50
C ILE A 330 -9.86 -18.40 -8.95
N LEU A 331 -9.45 -19.35 -8.10
CA LEU A 331 -8.09 -19.44 -7.56
C LEU A 331 -7.30 -20.50 -8.32
N LYS A 332 -7.01 -20.23 -9.60
CA LYS A 332 -5.87 -20.88 -10.26
C LYS A 332 -4.59 -20.31 -9.69
N PRO A 333 -3.59 -21.14 -9.33
CA PRO A 333 -2.31 -20.64 -8.84
C PRO A 333 -1.51 -20.14 -10.05
N THR A 334 -1.52 -18.82 -10.27
CA THR A 334 -0.54 -18.16 -11.13
C THR A 334 0.66 -17.79 -10.28
N VAL A 335 1.75 -18.51 -10.56
CA VAL A 335 3.15 -18.33 -10.18
C VAL A 335 3.50 -16.92 -9.67
N TYR A 336 3.98 -16.83 -8.42
CA TYR A 336 4.49 -15.59 -7.79
C TYR A 336 5.87 -15.22 -8.34
N HIS A 337 5.90 -14.26 -9.26
CA HIS A 337 7.10 -13.56 -9.72
C HIS A 337 6.94 -12.02 -9.73
N SER A 338 5.99 -11.46 -8.95
CA SER A 338 5.54 -10.06 -9.09
C SER A 338 6.39 -8.99 -8.39
N GLN A 339 6.93 -9.25 -7.20
CA GLN A 339 7.62 -8.22 -6.39
C GLN A 339 8.98 -7.77 -6.99
N VAL A 340 9.62 -8.62 -7.78
CA VAL A 340 10.88 -8.29 -8.45
C VAL A 340 10.67 -7.22 -9.53
N ASP A 341 9.44 -7.06 -10.05
CA ASP A 341 9.16 -6.15 -11.16
C ASP A 341 9.08 -4.68 -10.72
N SER A 342 8.32 -4.34 -9.67
CA SER A 342 8.17 -2.92 -9.27
C SER A 342 9.49 -2.25 -8.91
N LYS A 343 10.41 -2.95 -8.22
CA LYS A 343 11.75 -2.42 -7.94
C LYS A 343 12.58 -2.24 -9.21
N LYS A 344 12.52 -3.23 -10.09
CA LYS A 344 13.22 -3.21 -11.38
C LYS A 344 12.69 -2.08 -12.27
N ASP A 345 11.39 -1.80 -12.22
CA ASP A 345 10.74 -0.71 -12.93
C ASP A 345 11.16 0.65 -12.37
N ILE A 346 11.16 0.81 -11.03
CA ILE A 346 11.71 2.03 -10.40
C ILE A 346 13.18 2.24 -10.80
N GLU A 347 14.01 1.19 -10.78
CA GLU A 347 15.42 1.27 -11.15
C GLU A 347 15.64 1.53 -12.64
N ALA A 348 14.82 0.94 -13.52
CA ALA A 348 14.86 1.19 -14.96
C ALA A 348 14.51 2.65 -15.28
N GLU A 349 13.47 3.19 -14.65
CA GLU A 349 13.05 4.58 -14.83
C GLU A 349 14.05 5.57 -14.24
N LEU A 350 14.61 5.26 -13.06
CA LEU A 350 15.66 6.06 -12.46
C LEU A 350 16.90 6.11 -13.35
N LYS A 351 17.30 4.96 -13.91
CA LYS A 351 18.42 4.89 -14.86
C LYS A 351 18.13 5.70 -16.11
N GLY A 352 16.93 5.58 -16.69
CA GLY A 352 16.51 6.35 -17.87
C GLY A 352 16.52 7.86 -17.64
N ALA A 353 16.06 8.32 -16.48
CA ALA A 353 16.09 9.74 -16.11
C ALA A 353 17.54 10.25 -15.93
N CYS A 354 18.41 9.48 -15.28
CA CYS A 354 19.83 9.81 -15.12
C CYS A 354 20.56 9.85 -16.47
N GLU A 355 20.34 8.86 -17.34
CA GLU A 355 20.91 8.84 -18.69
C GLU A 355 20.45 10.04 -19.50
N SER A 356 19.15 10.36 -19.46
CA SER A 356 18.59 11.55 -20.13
C SER A 356 19.21 12.85 -19.62
N LEU A 357 19.36 13.00 -18.29
CA LEU A 357 20.01 14.16 -17.69
C LEU A 357 21.47 14.28 -18.17
N ILE A 358 22.24 13.18 -18.12
CA ILE A 358 23.65 13.17 -18.52
C ILE A 358 23.77 13.48 -20.02
N THR A 359 23.01 12.80 -20.89
CA THR A 359 23.06 13.01 -22.34
C THR A 359 22.71 14.46 -22.70
N ASN A 360 21.66 15.02 -22.11
CA ASN A 360 21.26 16.41 -22.39
C ASN A 360 22.29 17.43 -21.87
N LEU A 361 22.81 17.24 -20.65
CA LEU A 361 23.86 18.09 -20.10
C LEU A 361 25.14 18.02 -20.94
N THR A 362 25.56 16.81 -21.33
CA THR A 362 26.72 16.61 -22.22
C THR A 362 26.50 17.30 -23.55
N ALA A 363 25.34 17.12 -24.19
CA ALA A 363 25.00 17.79 -25.45
C ALA A 363 25.06 19.31 -25.33
N HIS A 364 24.56 19.89 -24.24
CA HIS A 364 24.66 21.33 -23.99
C HIS A 364 26.10 21.80 -23.77
N ILE A 365 26.95 21.03 -23.08
CA ILE A 365 28.35 21.41 -22.84
C ILE A 365 29.16 21.29 -24.14
N THR A 366 28.99 20.19 -24.87
CA THR A 366 29.76 19.86 -26.09
C THR A 366 29.19 20.47 -27.37
N GLN A 367 28.07 21.22 -27.31
CA GLN A 367 27.41 21.81 -28.48
C GLN A 367 28.37 22.49 -29.48
N PRO A 368 29.37 23.30 -29.07
CA PRO A 368 30.34 23.89 -30.01
C PRO A 368 31.15 22.83 -30.79
N LEU A 369 31.57 21.76 -30.11
CA LEU A 369 32.29 20.64 -30.73
C LEU A 369 31.37 19.78 -31.59
N GLY A 370 30.10 19.64 -31.20
CA GLY A 370 29.07 18.96 -31.99
C GLY A 370 28.84 19.63 -33.34
N VAL A 371 28.71 20.96 -33.35
CA VAL A 371 28.57 21.76 -34.59
C VAL A 371 29.78 21.58 -35.50
N LEU A 372 30.99 21.62 -34.94
CA LEU A 372 32.22 21.35 -35.69
C LEU A 372 32.23 19.93 -36.28
N ASN A 373 31.84 18.92 -35.50
CA ASN A 373 31.79 17.54 -35.97
C ASN A 373 30.76 17.34 -37.09
N THR A 374 29.61 18.02 -37.04
CA THR A 374 28.62 17.99 -38.13
C THR A 374 29.16 18.65 -39.40
N GLN A 375 29.85 19.79 -39.30
CA GLN A 375 30.46 20.45 -40.46
C GLN A 375 31.54 19.59 -41.12
N ILE A 376 32.33 18.87 -40.32
CA ILE A 376 33.31 17.89 -40.80
C ILE A 376 32.60 16.73 -41.50
N GLY A 377 31.55 16.19 -40.90
CA GLY A 377 30.74 15.10 -41.45
C GLY A 377 30.11 15.45 -42.80
N ASP A 378 29.47 16.62 -42.89
CA ASP A 378 28.82 17.11 -44.11
C ASP A 378 29.82 17.26 -45.26
N PHE A 379 31.02 17.76 -44.96
CA PHE A 379 32.09 17.87 -45.95
C PHE A 379 32.58 16.49 -46.44
N LEU A 380 32.70 15.52 -45.53
CA LEU A 380 33.16 14.16 -45.85
C LEU A 380 32.08 13.30 -46.53
N ALA A 381 30.81 13.67 -46.40
CA ALA A 381 29.67 12.96 -47.01
C ALA A 381 29.50 13.26 -48.51
N VAL A 382 30.15 14.31 -49.03
CA VAL A 382 30.09 14.66 -50.47
C VAL A 382 30.93 13.66 -51.28
N PRO A 383 30.32 12.90 -52.23
CA PRO A 383 31.02 11.88 -52.99
C PRO A 383 32.07 12.51 -53.91
N GLY A 384 33.31 12.02 -53.84
CA GLY A 384 34.44 12.50 -54.65
C GLY A 384 35.24 13.66 -54.03
N VAL A 385 34.99 14.04 -52.78
CA VAL A 385 35.76 15.10 -52.10
C VAL A 385 37.17 14.64 -51.73
N ASP A 386 38.15 15.47 -52.11
CA ASP A 386 39.53 15.36 -51.65
C ASP A 386 39.61 15.66 -50.16
N ARG A 387 39.87 14.63 -49.35
CA ARG A 387 40.04 14.75 -47.88
C ARG A 387 41.16 15.73 -47.48
N SER A 388 42.13 15.97 -48.36
CA SER A 388 43.21 16.95 -48.18
C SER A 388 42.71 18.40 -48.11
N LYS A 389 41.58 18.71 -48.78
CA LYS A 389 40.95 20.05 -48.79
C LYS A 389 40.14 20.36 -47.52
N LEU A 390 40.07 19.41 -46.57
CA LEU A 390 39.44 19.65 -45.27
C LEU A 390 40.13 20.80 -44.52
N ARG A 391 41.47 20.90 -44.60
CA ARG A 391 42.25 21.95 -43.94
C ARG A 391 42.04 23.34 -44.55
N GLU A 392 41.52 23.39 -45.78
CA GLU A 392 41.26 24.63 -46.52
C GLU A 392 39.85 25.19 -46.22
N GLN A 393 39.01 24.41 -45.53
CA GLN A 393 37.66 24.83 -45.17
C GLN A 393 37.67 25.98 -44.16
N ALA A 394 36.69 26.88 -44.27
CA ALA A 394 36.56 28.06 -43.39
C ALA A 394 36.46 27.69 -41.90
N PHE A 395 35.79 26.58 -41.57
CA PHE A 395 35.63 26.08 -40.21
C PHE A 395 36.88 25.39 -39.62
N MET A 396 37.90 25.13 -40.44
CA MET A 396 39.19 24.56 -40.03
C MET A 396 40.30 25.60 -39.87
N GLN A 397 39.96 26.89 -40.06
CA GLN A 397 40.89 27.98 -39.81
C GLN A 397 41.25 28.08 -38.31
N PRO A 398 42.50 28.40 -37.97
CA PRO A 398 42.99 28.37 -36.59
C PRO A 398 42.22 29.33 -35.65
N ASP A 399 41.69 30.43 -36.18
CA ASP A 399 40.89 31.39 -35.42
C ASP A 399 39.49 30.83 -35.08
N GLN A 400 38.79 30.22 -36.05
CA GLN A 400 37.48 29.60 -35.79
C GLN A 400 37.58 28.36 -34.88
N LEU A 401 38.67 27.60 -35.00
CA LEU A 401 38.93 26.48 -34.10
C LEU A 401 39.20 26.95 -32.67
N ARG A 402 39.97 28.05 -32.52
CA ARG A 402 40.19 28.69 -31.22
C ARG A 402 38.89 29.19 -30.61
N ASP A 403 38.01 29.80 -31.39
CA ASP A 403 36.71 30.27 -30.93
C ASP A 403 35.80 29.10 -30.51
N THR A 404 35.80 28.01 -31.27
CA THR A 404 35.03 26.80 -30.96
C THR A 404 35.51 26.13 -29.67
N ILE A 405 36.83 25.96 -29.52
CA ILE A 405 37.45 25.41 -28.30
C ILE A 405 37.23 26.38 -27.12
N GLY A 406 37.35 27.69 -27.35
CA GLY A 406 37.07 28.73 -26.37
C GLY A 406 35.64 28.68 -25.86
N GLY A 407 34.67 28.51 -26.76
CA GLY A 407 33.25 28.32 -26.44
C GLY A 407 32.98 27.04 -25.64
N PHE A 408 33.63 25.93 -25.99
CA PHE A 408 33.57 24.70 -25.19
C PHE A 408 34.13 24.89 -23.78
N LEU A 409 35.31 25.50 -23.65
CA LEU A 409 35.93 25.76 -22.35
C LEU A 409 35.11 26.73 -21.49
N ALA A 410 34.47 27.73 -22.12
CA ALA A 410 33.53 28.63 -21.46
C ALA A 410 32.28 27.89 -20.96
N ASN A 411 31.71 26.98 -21.78
CA ASN A 411 30.60 26.12 -21.37
C ASN A 411 30.99 25.24 -20.18
N VAL A 412 32.18 24.64 -20.19
CA VAL A 412 32.67 23.83 -19.06
C VAL A 412 32.78 24.67 -17.79
N ARG A 413 33.37 25.88 -17.87
CA ARG A 413 33.54 26.76 -16.70
C ARG A 413 32.23 27.31 -16.14
N GLY A 414 31.22 27.54 -16.98
CA GLY A 414 29.94 28.11 -16.55
C GLY A 414 28.88 27.06 -16.22
N ARG A 415 28.65 26.10 -17.12
CA ARG A 415 27.52 25.16 -17.04
C ARG A 415 27.77 23.99 -16.10
N VAL A 416 29.02 23.52 -15.93
CA VAL A 416 29.33 22.41 -15.02
C VAL A 416 29.12 22.78 -13.55
N PRO A 417 29.65 23.92 -13.04
CA PRO A 417 29.38 24.33 -11.66
C PRO A 417 27.90 24.60 -11.42
N PHE A 418 27.21 25.22 -12.39
CA PHE A 418 25.76 25.42 -12.36
C PHE A 418 25.00 24.10 -12.26
N ALA A 419 25.36 23.12 -13.09
CA ALA A 419 24.73 21.81 -13.05
C ALA A 419 24.96 21.10 -11.71
N ALA A 420 26.18 21.16 -11.19
CA ALA A 420 26.54 20.58 -9.90
C ALA A 420 25.77 21.24 -8.74
N SER A 421 25.62 22.56 -8.73
CA SER A 421 24.84 23.24 -7.68
C SER A 421 23.36 22.88 -7.73
N HIS A 422 22.79 22.75 -8.93
CA HIS A 422 21.39 22.40 -9.12
C HIS A 422 21.12 20.93 -8.74
N ILE A 423 22.01 20.01 -9.12
CA ILE A 423 21.94 18.60 -8.69
C ILE A 423 21.99 18.51 -7.17
N ARG A 424 22.92 19.25 -6.53
CA ARG A 424 23.00 19.30 -5.07
C ARG A 424 21.69 19.81 -4.47
N LEU A 425 21.11 20.88 -4.99
CA LEU A 425 19.85 21.42 -4.47
C LEU A 425 18.71 20.38 -4.44
N TYR A 426 18.58 19.56 -5.48
CA TYR A 426 17.54 18.53 -5.51
C TYR A 426 17.85 17.32 -4.63
N LEU A 427 19.12 16.91 -4.54
CA LEU A 427 19.52 15.66 -3.88
C LEU A 427 20.04 15.82 -2.44
N SER A 428 20.35 17.03 -1.98
CA SER A 428 20.93 17.27 -0.64
C SER A 428 19.93 17.12 0.52
N GLY A 429 18.62 17.17 0.25
CA GLY A 429 17.57 16.93 1.25
C GLY A 429 17.31 15.45 1.60
N GLY A 430 18.11 14.51 1.08
CA GLY A 430 17.98 13.06 1.37
C GLY A 430 18.98 12.52 2.41
N SER A 431 19.87 13.35 2.96
CA SER A 431 20.84 12.92 3.97
C SER A 431 20.46 13.47 5.34
N GLY A 432 19.34 12.98 5.88
CA GLY A 432 19.08 13.10 7.31
C GLY A 432 19.77 11.95 8.06
N ALA A 433 20.71 12.30 8.94
CA ALA A 433 21.24 11.44 10.01
C ALA A 433 22.16 10.27 9.63
N SER A 434 23.42 10.57 9.30
CA SER A 434 24.53 9.69 9.72
C SER A 434 25.83 10.48 9.90
N GLY A 435 26.19 10.73 11.16
CA GLY A 435 27.54 11.06 11.61
C GLY A 435 27.96 12.52 11.51
N ILE A 436 28.08 13.20 12.65
CA ILE A 436 29.37 13.50 13.31
C ILE A 436 29.02 13.97 14.72
N ASP A 437 29.12 13.03 15.65
CA ASP A 437 29.28 13.30 17.07
C ASP A 437 30.78 13.62 17.23
N ASP A 438 31.17 14.87 16.97
CA ASP A 438 32.52 15.33 17.30
C ASP A 438 32.53 15.68 18.79
N GLY A 439 33.05 14.72 19.55
CA GLY A 439 33.33 14.85 20.97
C GLY A 439 34.16 16.10 21.25
N SER A 440 33.67 16.91 22.18
CA SER A 440 34.45 17.90 22.90
C SER A 440 34.51 17.47 24.36
N GLY A 441 35.60 16.78 24.70
CA GLY A 441 36.12 16.63 26.05
C GLY A 441 37.50 17.24 26.10
#